data_AF-A0A7S0ZYL7-F1
#
_entry.id   AF-A0A7S0ZYL7-F1
#
_cell.length_a   1.000
_cell.length_b   1.000
_cell.length_c   1.000
_cell.angle_alpha   90.00
_cell.angle_beta   90.00
_cell.angle_gamma   90.00
#
_symmetry.space_group_name_H-M   'P 1'
#
loop_
_entity.id
_entity.type
_entity.pdbx_description
1 polymer ?
#
loop_
_entity_poly.entity_id
_entity_poly.type
_entity_poly.pdbx_seq_one_letter_code
_entity_poly.pdbx_strand_id
1 'polypeptide(L)'
;THMLACGWYAVGRLAPSDTGNAWLDTPIYASSYVFYRDVDEMYQYSTSFHWAMAQMTLGAIEVASSSTSERVCSIAMLLIGMLISSTLVSSLSAAMVSFQMRTSDLTLKMYQLRMFLRDHHVPSLVACRVRQQAENRVHK
;
A
#
# COMPACT_ATOMS: atom_id res chain seq x y z
N THR A 1 9.11 -2.76 -6.43
CA THR A 1 9.24 -4.11 -5.82
C THR A 1 10.23 -4.96 -6.58
N HIS A 2 10.13 -5.14 -7.90
CA HIS A 2 11.09 -5.93 -8.71
C HIS A 2 12.56 -5.54 -8.45
N MET A 3 12.90 -4.24 -8.54
CA MET A 3 14.28 -3.78 -8.29
C MET A 3 14.79 -4.11 -6.89
N LEU A 4 13.91 -4.06 -5.89
CA LEU A 4 14.25 -4.37 -4.49
C LEU A 4 14.46 -5.87 -4.31
N ALA A 5 13.64 -6.69 -4.96
CA ALA A 5 13.79 -8.14 -5.00
C ALA A 5 15.09 -8.57 -5.68
N CYS A 6 15.40 -7.99 -6.85
CA CYS A 6 16.67 -8.24 -7.54
C CYS A 6 17.87 -7.75 -6.73
N GLY A 7 17.74 -6.62 -6.03
CA GLY A 7 18.75 -6.13 -5.10
C GLY A 7 19.02 -7.11 -3.96
N TRP A 8 17.98 -7.63 -3.31
CA TRP A 8 18.08 -8.65 -2.27
C TRP A 8 18.74 -9.94 -2.78
N TYR A 9 18.33 -10.41 -3.96
CA TYR A 9 18.94 -11.55 -4.61
C TYR A 9 20.44 -11.32 -4.88
N ALA A 10 20.79 -10.14 -5.41
CA ALA A 10 22.18 -9.76 -5.67
C ALA A 10 23.02 -9.68 -4.39
N VAL A 11 22.46 -9.18 -3.28
CA VAL A 11 23.14 -9.17 -1.97
C VAL A 11 23.44 -10.60 -1.53
N GLY A 12 22.46 -11.51 -1.57
CA GLY A 12 22.68 -12.91 -1.18
C GLY A 12 23.66 -13.66 -2.09
N ARG A 13 23.85 -13.22 -3.34
CA ARG A 13 24.76 -13.87 -4.30
C ARG A 13 26.17 -13.27 -4.32
N LEU A 14 26.30 -11.96 -4.14
CA LEU A 14 27.54 -11.21 -4.42
C LEU A 14 28.16 -10.57 -3.18
N ALA A 15 27.38 -10.29 -2.14
CA ALA A 15 27.93 -9.63 -0.96
C ALA A 15 28.79 -10.59 -0.15
N PRO A 16 29.91 -10.11 0.43
CA PRO A 16 30.68 -10.92 1.36
C PRO A 16 29.81 -11.29 2.56
N SER A 17 29.86 -12.57 2.93
CA SER A 17 29.23 -13.10 4.13
C SER A 17 30.29 -13.28 5.22
N ASP A 18 30.09 -12.59 6.33
CA ASP A 18 30.89 -12.73 7.55
C ASP A 18 30.60 -14.03 8.31
N THR A 19 29.42 -14.62 8.12
CA THR A 19 29.02 -15.90 8.73
C THR A 19 29.37 -17.11 7.86
N GLY A 20 29.82 -16.88 6.62
CA GLY A 20 30.04 -17.92 5.62
C GLY A 20 28.78 -18.42 4.92
N ASN A 21 27.59 -17.92 5.30
CA ASN A 21 26.31 -18.28 4.71
C ASN A 21 25.54 -17.06 4.21
N ALA A 22 24.80 -17.21 3.11
CA ALA A 22 23.79 -16.25 2.65
C ALA A 22 22.39 -16.84 2.82
N TRP A 23 21.34 -16.04 2.62
CA TRP A 23 19.97 -16.54 2.63
C TRP A 23 19.74 -17.65 1.59
N LEU A 24 20.47 -17.62 0.47
CA LEU A 24 20.47 -18.67 -0.55
C LEU A 24 20.98 -20.02 -0.03
N ASP A 25 21.81 -20.01 1.02
CA ASP A 25 22.40 -21.19 1.65
C ASP A 25 21.56 -21.73 2.81
N THR A 26 20.35 -21.18 3.00
CA THR A 26 19.42 -21.70 4.00
C THR A 26 18.59 -22.85 3.43
N PRO A 27 18.32 -23.90 4.23
CA PRO A 27 17.46 -24.99 3.78
C PRO A 27 16.01 -24.53 3.73
N ILE A 28 15.27 -24.92 2.68
CA ILE A 28 13.86 -24.51 2.49
C ILE A 28 12.97 -25.07 3.60
N TYR A 29 13.28 -26.29 4.06
CA TYR A 29 12.65 -26.92 5.22
C TYR A 29 13.72 -27.34 6.22
N ALA A 30 13.43 -27.21 7.51
CA ALA A 30 14.37 -27.50 8.60
C ALA A 30 14.99 -28.91 8.56
N SER A 31 14.34 -29.87 7.90
CA SER A 31 14.79 -31.26 7.73
C SER A 31 15.21 -31.63 6.31
N SER A 32 15.27 -30.67 5.38
CA SER A 32 15.65 -30.92 3.99
C SER A 32 17.11 -30.58 3.72
N TYR A 33 17.75 -31.34 2.83
CA TYR A 33 19.05 -31.01 2.23
C TYR A 33 18.88 -30.18 0.95
N VAL A 34 17.76 -29.49 0.80
CA VAL A 34 17.45 -28.66 -0.38
C VAL A 34 17.57 -27.20 0.02
N PHE A 35 18.53 -26.51 -0.58
CA PHE A 35 18.81 -25.09 -0.32
C PHE A 35 18.13 -24.20 -1.35
N TYR A 36 17.87 -22.94 -1.00
CA TYR A 36 17.31 -21.97 -1.94
C TYR A 36 18.20 -21.76 -3.18
N ARG A 37 19.50 -21.98 -3.07
CA ARG A 37 20.44 -21.92 -4.20
C ARG A 37 20.21 -23.02 -5.26
N ASP A 38 19.70 -24.18 -4.84
CA ASP A 38 19.63 -25.39 -5.69
C ASP A 38 18.28 -25.56 -6.40
N VAL A 39 17.30 -24.72 -6.10
CA VAL A 39 15.97 -24.74 -6.70
C VAL A 39 15.87 -23.83 -7.91
N ASP A 40 14.80 -23.99 -8.69
CA ASP A 40 14.54 -23.25 -9.91
C ASP A 40 14.63 -21.72 -9.73
N GLU A 41 15.18 -21.02 -10.73
CA GLU A 41 15.37 -19.57 -10.70
C GLU A 41 14.05 -18.80 -10.49
N MET A 42 12.93 -19.32 -11.01
CA MET A 42 11.61 -18.72 -10.80
C MET A 42 11.20 -18.77 -9.33
N TYR A 43 11.57 -19.84 -8.62
CA TYR A 43 11.31 -19.96 -7.19
C TYR A 43 12.20 -19.01 -6.38
N GLN A 44 13.48 -18.89 -6.74
CA GLN A 44 14.41 -17.92 -6.13
C GLN A 44 13.93 -16.48 -6.31
N TYR A 45 13.50 -16.14 -7.53
CA TYR A 45 12.94 -14.83 -7.88
C TYR A 45 11.65 -14.55 -7.11
N SER A 46 10.70 -15.49 -7.12
CA SER A 46 9.41 -15.34 -6.42
C SER A 46 9.61 -15.20 -4.91
N THR A 47 10.57 -15.93 -4.35
CA THR A 47 10.96 -15.82 -2.93
C THR A 47 11.55 -14.44 -2.63
N SER A 48 12.47 -13.95 -3.46
CA SER A 48 13.06 -12.62 -3.32
C SER A 48 12.00 -11.52 -3.45
N PHE A 49 11.02 -11.71 -4.35
CA PHE A 49 9.91 -10.79 -4.53
C PHE A 49 8.96 -10.79 -3.33
N HIS A 50 8.63 -11.97 -2.80
CA HIS A 50 7.85 -12.12 -1.59
C HIS A 50 8.56 -11.45 -0.40
N TRP A 51 9.88 -11.61 -0.28
CA TRP A 51 10.68 -10.92 0.72
C TRP A 51 10.57 -9.40 0.61
N ALA A 52 10.75 -8.84 -0.58
CA ALA A 52 10.66 -7.39 -0.78
C ALA A 52 9.26 -6.84 -0.45
N MET A 53 8.20 -7.59 -0.78
CA MET A 53 6.82 -7.25 -0.42
C MET A 53 6.62 -7.29 1.10
N ALA A 54 7.11 -8.34 1.78
CA ALA A 54 7.02 -8.48 3.22
C ALA A 54 7.71 -7.32 3.95
N GLN A 55 8.91 -6.89 3.49
CA GLN A 55 9.57 -5.72 4.08
C GLN A 55 8.77 -4.42 3.88
N MET A 56 8.06 -4.28 2.76
CA MET A 56 7.22 -3.11 2.48
C MET A 56 5.95 -3.06 3.34
N THR A 57 5.37 -4.23 3.67
CA THR A 57 4.10 -4.33 4.40
C THR A 57 4.28 -4.70 5.88
N LEU A 58 5.53 -4.82 6.35
CA LEU A 58 5.87 -5.36 7.67
C LEU A 58 5.28 -6.79 7.87
N GLY A 59 5.23 -7.56 6.80
CA GLY A 59 4.77 -8.94 6.78
C GLY A 59 5.83 -9.93 7.28
N ALA A 60 5.38 -11.10 7.73
CA ALA A 60 6.26 -12.21 8.06
C ALA A 60 6.77 -12.92 6.80
N ILE A 61 7.99 -13.44 6.85
CA ILE A 61 8.55 -14.30 5.82
C ILE A 61 9.54 -15.30 6.42
N GLU A 62 9.63 -16.49 5.81
CA GLU A 62 10.51 -17.58 6.22
C GLU A 62 12.00 -17.31 5.97
N VAL A 63 12.32 -16.36 5.08
CA VAL A 63 13.70 -16.06 4.69
C VAL A 63 14.33 -15.08 5.68
N ALA A 64 15.27 -15.58 6.48
CA ALA A 64 16.06 -14.79 7.41
C ALA A 64 17.40 -14.33 6.80
N SER A 65 17.85 -13.15 7.20
CA SER A 65 19.18 -12.64 6.88
C SER A 65 20.26 -13.45 7.62
N SER A 66 21.12 -14.11 6.86
CA SER A 66 22.17 -15.01 7.34
C SER A 66 23.53 -14.32 7.52
N SER A 67 23.72 -13.14 6.92
CA SER A 67 24.95 -12.32 7.05
C SER A 67 24.66 -10.90 7.56
N THR A 68 25.71 -10.19 7.99
CA THR A 68 25.60 -8.78 8.42
C THR A 68 25.19 -7.87 7.26
N SER A 69 25.69 -8.11 6.04
CA SER A 69 25.34 -7.32 4.85
C SER A 69 23.85 -7.47 4.50
N GLU A 70 23.32 -8.70 4.58
CA GLU A 70 21.90 -8.98 4.44
C GLU A 70 21.06 -8.31 5.53
N ARG A 71 21.50 -8.36 6.80
CA ARG A 71 20.82 -7.70 7.93
C ARG A 71 20.70 -6.20 7.73
N VAL A 72 21.77 -5.54 7.30
CA VAL A 72 21.76 -4.10 7.02
C VAL A 72 20.80 -3.77 5.86
N CYS A 73 20.79 -4.60 4.81
CA CYS A 73 19.85 -4.46 3.70
C CYS A 73 18.39 -4.59 4.18
N SER A 74 18.08 -5.61 5.01
CA SER A 74 16.77 -5.80 5.61
C SER A 74 16.32 -4.59 6.43
N ILE A 75 17.19 -4.05 7.29
CA ILE A 75 16.89 -2.88 8.12
C ILE A 75 16.57 -1.65 7.25
N ALA A 76 17.38 -1.39 6.21
CA ALA A 76 17.15 -0.29 5.29
C ALA A 76 15.80 -0.44 4.56
N MET A 77 15.48 -1.66 4.13
CA MET A 77 14.21 -1.96 3.46
C MET A 77 12.99 -1.82 4.38
N LEU A 78 13.10 -2.22 5.65
CA LEU A 78 12.06 -2.02 6.65
C LEU A 78 11.78 -0.54 6.89
N LEU A 79 12.81 0.31 6.97
CA LEU A 79 12.65 1.76 7.10
C LEU A 79 11.93 2.36 5.89
N ILE A 80 12.31 1.96 4.68
CA ILE A 80 11.64 2.40 3.45
C ILE A 80 10.18 1.91 3.43
N GLY A 81 9.94 0.65 3.81
CA GLY A 81 8.60 0.07 3.90
C GLY A 81 7.69 0.81 4.87
N MET A 82 8.22 1.16 6.05
CA MET A 82 7.50 1.98 7.04
C MET A 82 7.12 3.36 6.49
N LEU A 83 8.02 4.03 5.77
CA LEU A 83 7.71 5.32 5.14
C LEU A 83 6.63 5.18 4.07
N ILE A 84 6.78 4.21 3.16
CA ILE A 84 5.81 3.98 2.07
C ILE A 84 4.43 3.64 2.63
N SER A 85 4.35 2.69 3.56
CA SER A 85 3.08 2.29 4.19
C SER A 85 2.41 3.46 4.93
N SER A 86 3.18 4.27 5.66
CA SER A 86 2.67 5.46 6.35
C SER A 86 2.12 6.50 5.36
N THR A 87 2.81 6.73 4.24
CA THR A 87 2.33 7.65 3.20
C THR A 87 1.08 7.13 2.49
N LEU A 88 1.01 5.81 2.23
CA LEU A 88 -0.15 5.17 1.64
C LEU A 88 -1.38 5.36 2.52
N VAL A 89 -1.28 5.02 3.81
CA VAL A 89 -2.38 5.19 4.78
C VAL A 89 -2.79 6.65 4.85
N SER A 90 -1.83 7.58 4.96
CA SER A 90 -2.11 9.02 5.06
C SER A 90 -2.82 9.56 3.82
N SER A 91 -2.39 9.16 2.62
CA SER A 91 -3.03 9.56 1.36
C SER A 91 -4.45 9.02 1.23
N LEU A 92 -4.67 7.77 1.65
CA LEU A 92 -6.00 7.17 1.68
C LEU A 92 -6.91 7.89 2.67
N SER A 93 -6.42 8.17 3.88
CA SER A 93 -7.16 8.94 4.88
C SER A 93 -7.52 10.34 4.36
N ALA A 94 -6.57 11.05 3.73
CA ALA A 94 -6.83 12.37 3.15
C ALA A 94 -7.86 12.31 2.02
N ALA A 95 -7.81 11.28 1.17
CA ALA A 95 -8.81 11.05 0.13
C ALA A 95 -10.20 10.79 0.72
N MET A 96 -10.30 9.97 1.76
CA MET A 96 -11.56 9.70 2.47
C MET A 96 -12.12 10.96 3.12
N VAL A 97 -11.29 11.75 3.81
CA VAL A 97 -11.73 13.03 4.41
C VAL A 97 -12.23 13.98 3.33
N SER A 98 -11.48 14.12 2.22
CA SER A 98 -11.89 14.97 1.10
C SER A 98 -13.24 14.53 0.50
N PHE A 99 -13.46 13.22 0.39
CA PHE A 99 -14.73 12.65 -0.07
C PHE A 99 -15.88 12.97 0.89
N GLN A 100 -15.67 12.81 2.20
CA GLN A 100 -16.66 13.15 3.23
C GLN A 100 -16.99 14.65 3.24
N MET A 101 -15.97 15.51 3.13
CA MET A 101 -16.18 16.98 3.05
C MET A 101 -17.01 17.36 1.84
N ARG A 102 -16.72 16.80 0.65
CA ARG A 102 -17.53 17.03 -0.56
C ARG A 102 -19.00 16.63 -0.33
N THR A 103 -19.23 15.49 0.31
CA THR A 103 -20.58 15.01 0.62
C THR A 103 -21.30 15.94 1.60
N SER A 104 -20.58 16.43 2.62
CA SER A 104 -21.09 17.41 3.59
C SER A 104 -21.43 18.74 2.94
N ASP A 105 -20.55 19.28 2.10
CA ASP A 105 -20.76 20.53 1.36
C ASP A 105 -21.98 20.44 0.43
N LEU A 106 -22.14 19.31 -0.27
CA LEU A 106 -23.33 19.07 -1.10
C LEU A 106 -24.61 19.06 -0.25
N THR A 107 -24.58 18.40 0.91
CA THR A 107 -25.70 18.36 1.84
C THR A 107 -26.06 19.75 2.36
N LEU A 108 -25.05 20.56 2.71
CA LEU A 108 -25.22 21.93 3.17
C LEU A 108 -25.79 22.83 2.06
N LYS A 109 -25.25 22.75 0.84
CA LYS A 109 -25.77 23.51 -0.31
C LYS A 109 -27.23 23.18 -0.61
N MET A 110 -27.62 21.90 -0.54
CA MET A 110 -29.02 21.49 -0.71
C MET A 110 -29.90 21.99 0.44
N TYR A 111 -29.40 22.03 1.67
CA TYR A 111 -30.10 22.64 2.80
C TYR A 111 -30.31 24.14 2.60
N GLN A 112 -29.26 24.88 2.21
CA GLN A 112 -29.34 26.32 1.94
C GLN A 112 -30.32 26.63 0.79
N LEU A 113 -30.30 25.84 -0.29
CA LEU A 113 -31.26 25.98 -1.39
C LEU A 113 -32.71 25.84 -0.89
N ARG A 114 -32.98 24.85 -0.03
CA ARG A 114 -34.32 24.66 0.56
C ARG A 114 -34.76 25.85 1.41
N MET A 115 -33.85 26.40 2.22
CA MET A 115 -34.14 27.60 3.01
C MET A 115 -34.43 28.81 2.13
N PHE A 116 -33.57 29.07 1.14
CA PHE A 116 -33.74 30.18 0.20
C PHE A 116 -35.11 30.14 -0.50
N LEU A 117 -35.51 28.99 -1.01
CA LEU A 117 -36.82 28.82 -1.67
C LEU A 117 -37.99 29.08 -0.72
N ARG A 118 -37.85 28.68 0.55
CA ARG A 118 -38.86 28.90 1.59
C ARG A 118 -38.96 30.38 1.97
N ASP A 119 -37.84 31.04 2.19
CA ASP A 119 -37.79 32.43 2.66
C ASP A 119 -38.29 33.41 1.58
N HIS A 120 -38.14 33.06 0.30
CA HIS A 120 -38.69 33.82 -0.82
C HIS A 120 -40.12 33.41 -1.23
N HIS A 121 -40.81 32.59 -0.42
CA HIS A 121 -42.18 32.13 -0.66
C HIS A 121 -42.41 31.55 -2.07
N VAL A 122 -41.43 30.81 -2.59
CA VAL A 122 -41.52 30.22 -3.94
C VAL A 122 -42.63 29.15 -3.96
N PRO A 123 -43.55 29.17 -4.96
CA PRO A 123 -44.58 28.15 -5.08
C PRO A 123 -44.01 26.73 -5.12
N SER A 124 -44.65 25.80 -4.41
CA SER A 124 -44.14 24.43 -4.17
C SER A 124 -43.81 23.67 -5.47
N LEU A 125 -44.58 23.89 -6.54
CA LEU A 125 -44.32 23.30 -7.86
C LEU A 125 -42.97 23.74 -8.44
N VAL A 126 -42.65 25.04 -8.33
CA VAL A 126 -41.41 25.62 -8.85
C VAL A 126 -40.24 25.22 -7.96
N ALA A 127 -40.41 25.28 -6.64
CA ALA A 127 -39.39 24.84 -5.68
C ALA A 127 -38.99 23.36 -5.86
N CYS A 128 -39.97 22.49 -6.12
CA CYS A 128 -39.74 21.08 -6.42
C CYS A 128 -38.88 20.90 -7.68
N ARG A 129 -39.23 21.59 -8.78
CA ARG A 129 -38.47 21.54 -10.04
C ARG A 129 -37.04 22.05 -9.89
N VAL A 130 -36.84 23.15 -9.16
CA VAL A 130 -35.51 23.72 -8.91
C VAL A 130 -34.65 22.75 -8.10
N ARG A 131 -35.20 22.15 -7.03
CA ARG A 131 -34.48 21.15 -6.23
C ARG A 131 -34.11 19.91 -7.05
N GLN A 132 -35.06 19.37 -7.80
CA GLN A 132 -34.82 18.18 -8.64
C GLN A 132 -33.77 18.47 -9.71
N GLN A 133 -33.79 19.66 -10.32
CA GLN A 133 -32.77 20.07 -11.27
C GLN A 133 -31.39 20.24 -10.61
N ALA A 134 -31.33 20.76 -9.38
CA ALA A 134 -30.08 20.88 -8.62
C ALA A 134 -29.52 19.49 -8.24
N GLU A 135 -30.37 18.56 -7.78
CA GLU A 135 -29.99 17.17 -7.48
C GLU A 135 -29.47 16.44 -8.73
N ASN A 136 -30.15 16.59 -9.87
CA ASN A 136 -29.71 16.01 -11.15
C ASN A 136 -28.36 16.55 -11.64
N ARG A 137 -28.05 17.82 -11.34
CA ARG A 137 -26.76 18.44 -11.69
C ARG A 137 -25.61 18.00 -10.79
N VAL A 138 -25.89 17.52 -9.58
CA VAL A 138 -24.88 17.02 -8.65
C VAL A 138 -24.45 15.58 -8.95
N HIS A 139 -25.32 14.80 -9.60
CA HIS A 139 -25.06 13.40 -9.97
C HIS A 139 -24.49 13.21 -11.39
N LYS A 140 -24.36 14.29 -12.18
CA LYS A 140 -23.69 14.30 -13.49
C LYS A 140 -22.25 14.74 -13.34
#